data_AF-A0A7J8LY62-F1
#
_entry.id   AF-A0A7J8LY62-F1
#
_cell.length_a   1.000
_cell.length_b   1.000
_cell.length_c   1.000
_cell.angle_alpha   90.00
_cell.angle_beta   90.00
_cell.angle_gamma   90.00
#
_symmetry.space_group_name_H-M   'P 1'
#
loop_
_entity.id
_entity.type
_entity.pdbx_description
1 polymer ?
#
loop_
_entity_poly.entity_id
_entity_poly.type
_entity_poly.pdbx_seq_one_letter_code
_entity_poly.pdbx_strand_id
1 'polypeptide(L)'
;MVIDDGPPCVYLDGGLAAIVTVVRTCVDGVHLWHLWLQFKMAYVSKESLVIGCGKLVWDARAIASHYVRSLKGFWFDVFVILPVPQAVFWLIVPKLLREEQYKLIMTILLVIFLSQFLPKVYHSLCLMRRMRKVTGYIFGSIWWGFGLNLIAYLIASHVAGGCWYVLATQRVVTCLQQRCERSARCDISSSCSKVVCSTQYLSPTNMLKMSRCGGNSTLMTKSFCFDPDGIFQYGIYEPALPVISSNSLAVKILYPIFWGLLNLSSFGNELSPTSNPLEVVFSICIVLGGLLLFTLLIGNIQVFLHVVMANRKKLQLRRRDIEWWMRRRQLPSGLRQRVRHFETQTWDTMGGEEEMKWIEELPDGLRRDIKRYLCLDLIKKVPLFDSLDDLILDNICDRVKPLDYSKDEKIIREGDPVQRMVFVVSGRVKRSQGLSKGKIATSILEPGGFLGDELLSWCLRRPFIDRLPASSATFTCIEYTEAFGLNANDLRYITEHFRYRFANNQLKRTTRYYSSNWRSWAAVNIQFAWQCYRMKSKSDPSIPVILNGGNEDRLRKYAAMFMSLKPRDHLE
;
A
#
# COMPACT_ATOMS: atom_id res chain seq x y z
N MET A 1 41.54 -12.75 -10.18
CA MET A 1 42.84 -13.44 -10.20
C MET A 1 42.85 -14.44 -9.07
N VAL A 2 43.52 -15.58 -9.26
CA VAL A 2 43.60 -16.67 -8.28
C VAL A 2 45.07 -16.87 -7.93
N ILE A 3 45.35 -17.06 -6.64
CA ILE A 3 46.63 -17.52 -6.10
C ILE A 3 46.41 -18.96 -5.60
N ASP A 4 47.32 -19.86 -5.96
CA ASP A 4 47.27 -21.30 -5.64
C ASP A 4 48.25 -21.65 -4.51
N ASP A 5 48.05 -22.79 -3.83
CA ASP A 5 48.84 -23.29 -2.69
C ASP A 5 50.23 -23.87 -3.07
N GLY A 6 50.53 -23.91 -4.38
CA GLY A 6 51.88 -24.20 -4.91
C GLY A 6 52.83 -22.99 -4.75
N PRO A 7 53.94 -22.90 -5.51
CA PRO A 7 54.70 -21.66 -5.53
C PRO A 7 53.77 -20.51 -5.94
N PRO A 8 53.78 -19.37 -5.22
CA PRO A 8 52.69 -18.40 -5.26
C PRO A 8 52.60 -17.75 -6.64
N CYS A 9 51.55 -18.13 -7.37
CA CYS A 9 51.37 -17.77 -8.77
C CYS A 9 50.05 -17.07 -9.01
N VAL A 10 50.11 -15.89 -9.64
CA VAL A 10 48.95 -15.09 -9.98
C VAL A 10 48.51 -15.44 -11.40
N TYR A 11 47.32 -16.05 -11.54
CA TYR A 11 46.76 -16.34 -12.86
C TYR A 11 45.32 -15.84 -13.02
N LEU A 12 44.92 -15.72 -14.29
CA LEU A 12 43.54 -15.46 -14.69
C LEU A 12 42.84 -16.79 -14.99
N ASP A 13 41.77 -17.09 -14.26
CA ASP A 13 40.92 -18.24 -14.58
C ASP A 13 40.08 -17.92 -15.83
N GLY A 14 40.42 -18.58 -16.94
CA GLY A 14 39.75 -18.40 -18.22
C GLY A 14 38.28 -18.86 -18.21
N GLY A 15 37.93 -19.87 -17.41
CA GLY A 15 36.56 -20.34 -17.28
C GLY A 15 35.68 -19.30 -16.58
N LEU A 16 36.15 -18.78 -15.45
CA LEU A 16 35.46 -17.70 -14.74
C LEU A 16 35.38 -16.42 -15.58
N ALA A 17 36.45 -16.06 -16.29
CA ALA A 17 36.48 -14.90 -17.18
C ALA A 17 35.46 -15.03 -18.33
N ALA A 18 35.30 -16.23 -18.91
CA ALA A 18 34.30 -16.51 -19.93
C ALA A 18 32.88 -16.34 -19.37
N ILE A 19 32.57 -16.93 -18.21
CA ILE A 19 31.26 -16.82 -17.57
C ILE A 19 30.91 -15.35 -17.29
N VAL A 20 31.81 -14.59 -16.68
CA VAL A 20 31.61 -13.17 -16.38
C VAL A 20 31.41 -12.36 -17.66
N THR A 21 32.14 -12.68 -18.73
CA THR A 21 31.99 -12.02 -20.04
C THR A 21 30.61 -12.28 -20.64
N VAL A 22 30.12 -13.52 -20.59
CA VAL A 22 28.77 -13.88 -21.07
C VAL A 22 27.69 -13.16 -20.27
N VAL A 23 27.74 -13.21 -18.94
CA VAL A 23 26.74 -12.53 -18.09
C VAL A 23 26.74 -11.02 -18.37
N ARG A 24 27.92 -10.41 -18.49
CA ARG A 24 28.04 -8.97 -18.75
C ARG A 24 27.51 -8.58 -20.13
N THR A 25 27.80 -9.37 -21.16
CA THR A 25 27.29 -9.11 -22.52
C THR A 25 25.76 -9.22 -22.60
N CYS A 26 25.15 -10.15 -21.86
CA CYS A 26 23.69 -10.22 -21.73
C CYS A 26 23.11 -8.93 -21.11
N VAL A 27 23.72 -8.40 -20.04
CA VAL A 27 23.29 -7.13 -19.41
C VAL A 27 23.48 -5.94 -20.35
N ASP A 28 24.57 -5.92 -21.11
CA ASP A 28 24.84 -4.88 -22.11
C ASP A 28 23.77 -4.90 -23.23
N GLY A 29 23.27 -6.08 -23.60
CA GLY A 29 22.13 -6.24 -24.51
C GLY A 29 20.84 -5.57 -24.01
N VAL A 30 20.57 -5.63 -22.70
CA VAL A 30 19.40 -4.95 -22.10
C VAL A 30 19.54 -3.42 -22.18
N HIS A 31 20.75 -2.90 -21.95
CA HIS A 31 21.01 -1.47 -22.06
C HIS A 31 20.95 -0.98 -23.51
N LEU A 32 21.42 -1.78 -24.47
CA LEU A 32 21.26 -1.52 -25.90
C LEU A 32 19.79 -1.47 -26.31
N TRP A 33 18.97 -2.41 -25.81
CA TRP A 33 17.53 -2.39 -26.03
C TRP A 33 16.88 -1.11 -25.50
N HIS A 34 17.27 -0.67 -24.29
CA HIS A 34 16.79 0.60 -23.73
C HIS A 34 17.17 1.80 -24.60
N LEU A 35 18.42 1.89 -25.07
CA LEU A 35 18.87 2.95 -25.96
C LEU A 35 18.06 2.96 -27.26
N TRP A 36 17.80 1.79 -27.85
CA TRP A 36 16.95 1.67 -29.04
C TRP A 36 15.52 2.17 -28.78
N LEU A 37 14.93 1.83 -27.63
CA LEU A 37 13.61 2.33 -27.23
C LEU A 37 13.58 3.85 -27.09
N GLN A 38 14.63 4.50 -26.55
CA GLN A 38 14.65 5.97 -26.41
C GLN A 38 14.56 6.69 -27.76
N PHE A 39 15.10 6.10 -28.85
CA PHE A 39 14.93 6.66 -30.20
C PHE A 39 13.50 6.52 -30.76
N LYS A 40 12.68 5.65 -30.19
CA LYS A 40 11.29 5.41 -30.60
C LYS A 40 10.26 6.03 -29.65
N MET A 41 10.68 6.47 -28.47
CA MET A 41 9.81 7.04 -27.45
C MET A 41 9.50 8.51 -27.73
N ALA A 42 8.22 8.83 -27.86
CA ALA A 42 7.75 10.20 -27.92
C ALA A 42 8.02 10.96 -26.61
N TYR A 43 8.22 12.27 -26.70
CA TYR A 43 8.46 13.12 -25.53
C TYR A 43 7.44 14.26 -25.46
N VAL A 44 7.18 14.74 -24.24
CA VAL A 44 6.33 15.91 -23.98
C VAL A 44 7.19 17.17 -24.10
N SER A 45 6.76 18.13 -24.93
CA SER A 45 7.49 19.39 -25.10
C SER A 45 7.35 20.30 -23.87
N LYS A 46 8.48 20.86 -23.39
CA LYS A 46 8.50 21.75 -22.21
C LYS A 46 7.71 23.05 -22.41
N GLU A 47 7.65 23.56 -23.63
CA GLU A 47 6.92 24.79 -23.98
C GLU A 47 5.39 24.58 -23.83
N SER A 48 4.89 23.40 -24.19
CA SER A 48 3.47 23.08 -24.04
C SER A 48 3.03 22.77 -22.59
N LEU A 49 4.00 22.51 -21.69
CA LEU A 49 3.73 22.31 -20.26
C LEU A 49 3.36 23.62 -19.55
N VAL A 50 3.83 24.77 -20.06
CA VAL A 50 3.49 26.10 -19.52
C VAL A 50 2.00 26.43 -19.71
N ILE A 51 1.38 25.89 -20.76
CA ILE A 51 -0.06 26.06 -21.08
C ILE A 51 -0.89 24.90 -20.50
N GLY A 52 -0.26 23.92 -19.84
CA GLY A 52 -0.94 22.75 -19.26
C GLY A 52 -1.40 21.69 -20.27
N CYS A 53 -1.21 21.91 -21.57
CA CYS A 53 -1.64 20.96 -22.62
C CYS A 53 -0.70 19.77 -22.82
N GLY A 54 0.61 19.90 -22.55
CA GLY A 54 1.56 18.79 -22.64
C GLY A 54 1.55 18.07 -24.01
N LYS A 55 1.73 18.80 -25.11
CA LYS A 55 1.75 18.26 -26.48
C LYS A 55 2.86 17.22 -26.65
N LEU A 56 2.45 16.01 -27.05
CA LEU A 56 3.36 14.91 -27.38
C LEU A 56 3.96 15.10 -28.78
N VAL A 57 5.28 15.02 -28.88
CA VAL A 57 6.02 15.09 -30.15
C VAL A 57 6.36 13.68 -30.61
N TRP A 58 5.84 13.29 -31.78
CA TRP A 58 6.00 11.95 -32.38
C TRP A 58 7.00 11.91 -33.55
N ASP A 59 7.47 13.06 -34.02
CA ASP A 59 8.35 13.15 -35.19
C ASP A 59 9.70 12.49 -34.92
N ALA A 60 10.03 11.44 -35.69
CA ALA A 60 11.24 10.64 -35.50
C ALA A 60 12.53 11.49 -35.53
N ARG A 61 12.60 12.49 -36.41
CA ARG A 61 13.76 13.39 -36.53
C ARG A 61 13.90 14.30 -35.31
N ALA A 62 12.79 14.79 -34.77
CA ALA A 62 12.76 15.63 -33.58
C ALA A 62 13.15 14.82 -32.34
N ILE A 63 12.64 13.58 -32.20
CA ILE A 63 13.00 12.65 -31.13
C ILE A 63 14.51 12.36 -31.14
N ALA A 64 15.05 11.97 -32.30
CA ALA A 64 16.47 11.65 -32.44
C ALA A 64 17.35 12.86 -32.13
N SER A 65 17.05 14.04 -32.67
CA SER A 65 17.81 15.26 -32.40
C SER A 65 17.73 15.66 -30.92
N HIS A 66 16.56 15.52 -30.28
CA HIS A 66 16.37 15.85 -28.87
C HIS A 66 17.18 14.90 -27.97
N TYR A 67 17.15 13.60 -28.26
CA TYR A 67 17.88 12.60 -27.48
C TYR A 67 19.40 12.72 -27.64
N VAL A 68 19.91 12.88 -28.87
CA VAL A 68 21.36 13.00 -29.16
C VAL A 68 21.97 14.28 -28.58
N ARG A 69 21.22 15.39 -28.55
CA ARG A 69 21.67 16.65 -27.91
C ARG A 69 21.74 16.55 -26.39
N SER A 70 21.07 15.57 -25.78
CA SER A 70 21.09 15.39 -24.33
C SER A 70 22.38 14.68 -23.88
N LEU A 71 23.30 15.46 -23.32
CA LEU A 71 24.52 14.93 -22.69
C LEU A 71 24.23 13.93 -21.56
N LYS A 72 23.16 14.16 -20.79
CA LYS A 72 22.73 13.28 -19.69
C LYS A 72 21.93 12.06 -20.15
N GLY A 73 21.52 12.01 -21.42
CA GLY A 73 20.77 10.91 -22.01
C GLY A 73 21.66 10.07 -22.90
N PHE A 74 21.69 10.39 -24.20
CA PHE A 74 22.37 9.59 -25.22
C PHE A 74 23.84 9.30 -24.91
N TRP A 75 24.63 10.32 -24.57
CA TRP A 75 26.07 10.14 -24.32
C TRP A 75 26.37 9.33 -23.06
N PHE A 76 25.53 9.46 -22.03
CA PHE A 76 25.62 8.64 -20.84
C PHE A 76 25.26 7.18 -21.14
N ASP A 77 24.19 6.94 -21.90
CA ASP A 77 23.75 5.60 -22.29
C ASP A 77 24.83 4.90 -23.16
N VAL A 78 25.45 5.62 -24.10
CA VAL A 78 26.57 5.11 -24.91
C VAL A 78 27.77 4.74 -24.03
N PHE A 79 28.17 5.63 -23.11
CA PHE A 79 29.31 5.36 -22.22
C PHE A 79 29.10 4.11 -21.36
N VAL A 80 27.89 3.93 -20.85
CA VAL A 80 27.48 2.78 -20.05
C VAL A 80 27.54 1.49 -20.87
N ILE A 81 27.24 1.50 -22.17
CA ILE A 81 27.19 0.29 -23.00
C ILE A 81 28.58 -0.22 -23.44
N LEU A 82 29.62 0.62 -23.39
CA LEU A 82 30.95 0.26 -23.91
C LEU A 82 31.52 -1.03 -23.26
N PRO A 83 31.96 -2.02 -24.06
CA PRO A 83 32.50 -3.29 -23.56
C PRO A 83 33.98 -3.17 -23.13
N VAL A 84 34.34 -2.09 -22.43
CA VAL A 84 35.73 -1.82 -22.01
C VAL A 84 36.31 -2.96 -21.15
N PRO A 85 35.59 -3.51 -20.15
CA PRO A 85 36.15 -4.60 -19.34
C PRO A 85 36.38 -5.88 -20.14
N GLN A 86 35.49 -6.19 -21.09
CA GLN A 86 35.64 -7.37 -21.96
C GLN A 86 36.91 -7.26 -22.81
N ALA A 87 37.15 -6.10 -23.44
CA ALA A 87 38.38 -5.85 -24.19
C ALA A 87 39.63 -5.96 -23.31
N VAL A 88 39.57 -5.43 -22.09
CA VAL A 88 40.71 -5.45 -21.17
C VAL A 88 41.03 -6.87 -20.69
N PHE A 89 40.03 -7.66 -20.28
CA PHE A 89 40.24 -9.03 -19.79
C PHE A 89 40.85 -9.95 -20.85
N TRP A 90 40.49 -9.79 -22.12
CA TRP A 90 40.92 -10.70 -23.19
C TRP A 90 42.12 -10.20 -23.99
N LEU A 91 42.34 -8.88 -24.10
CA LEU A 91 43.44 -8.31 -24.90
C LEU A 91 44.59 -7.77 -24.05
N ILE A 92 44.27 -7.03 -22.99
CA ILE A 92 45.27 -6.25 -22.23
C ILE A 92 45.84 -7.07 -21.08
N VAL A 93 45.00 -7.73 -20.28
CA VAL A 93 45.44 -8.52 -19.12
C VAL A 93 46.40 -9.66 -19.52
N PRO A 94 46.16 -10.47 -20.57
CA PRO A 94 47.10 -11.52 -20.96
C PRO A 94 48.45 -10.98 -21.44
N LYS A 95 48.46 -9.82 -22.11
CA LYS A 95 49.69 -9.14 -22.54
C LYS A 95 50.50 -8.65 -21.34
N LEU A 96 49.86 -7.97 -20.40
CA LEU A 96 50.51 -7.44 -19.20
C LEU A 96 50.96 -8.53 -18.23
N LEU A 97 50.27 -9.68 -18.21
CA LEU A 97 50.70 -10.85 -17.44
C LEU A 97 52.01 -11.42 -17.98
N ARG A 98 52.19 -11.41 -19.31
CA ARG A 98 53.44 -11.82 -19.97
C ARG A 98 54.59 -10.84 -19.71
N GLU A 99 54.27 -9.55 -19.56
CA GLU A 99 55.22 -8.48 -19.25
C GLU A 99 55.47 -8.32 -17.72
N GLU A 100 54.90 -9.19 -16.89
CA GLU A 100 55.02 -9.20 -15.42
C GLU A 100 54.60 -7.90 -14.71
N GLN A 101 53.73 -7.10 -15.34
CA GLN A 101 53.27 -5.80 -14.83
C GLN A 101 52.04 -5.94 -13.90
N TYR A 102 52.12 -6.77 -12.88
CA TYR A 102 50.98 -7.14 -12.00
C TYR A 102 50.32 -5.95 -11.29
N LYS A 103 51.13 -4.98 -10.80
CA LYS A 103 50.63 -3.76 -10.16
C LYS A 103 49.80 -2.91 -11.12
N LEU A 104 50.23 -2.83 -12.38
CA LEU A 104 49.54 -2.07 -13.42
C LEU A 104 48.23 -2.78 -13.81
N ILE A 105 48.22 -4.11 -13.87
CA ILE A 105 46.98 -4.89 -14.09
C ILE A 105 45.94 -4.60 -13.00
N MET A 106 46.31 -4.71 -11.71
CA MET A 106 45.37 -4.44 -10.62
C MET A 106 44.84 -3.01 -10.64
N THR A 107 45.70 -2.05 -10.94
CA THR A 107 45.31 -0.64 -11.09
C THR A 107 44.31 -0.46 -12.23
N ILE A 108 44.58 -1.05 -13.40
CA ILE A 108 43.67 -1.02 -14.56
C ILE A 108 42.33 -1.66 -14.22
N LEU A 109 42.33 -2.84 -13.58
CA LEU A 109 41.12 -3.54 -13.18
C LEU A 109 40.29 -2.73 -12.19
N LEU A 110 40.92 -2.07 -11.21
CA LEU A 110 40.24 -1.20 -10.24
C LEU A 110 39.62 0.03 -10.92
N VAL A 111 40.37 0.73 -11.77
CA VAL A 111 39.89 1.92 -12.50
C VAL A 111 38.72 1.55 -13.42
N ILE A 112 38.82 0.43 -14.12
CA ILE A 112 37.75 -0.07 -14.99
C ILE A 112 36.54 -0.48 -14.16
N PHE A 113 36.74 -1.20 -13.05
CA PHE A 113 35.65 -1.58 -12.15
C PHE A 113 34.89 -0.32 -11.70
N LEU A 114 35.57 0.70 -11.19
CA LEU A 114 34.91 1.93 -10.74
C LEU A 114 34.24 2.71 -11.88
N SER A 115 34.94 2.92 -13.00
CA SER A 115 34.46 3.74 -14.13
C SER A 115 33.36 3.09 -14.97
N GLN A 116 33.24 1.76 -14.96
CA GLN A 116 32.24 1.04 -15.77
C GLN A 116 31.14 0.40 -14.93
N PHE A 117 31.45 -0.14 -13.74
CA PHE A 117 30.44 -0.79 -12.91
C PHE A 117 29.52 0.23 -12.25
N LEU A 118 30.06 1.30 -11.64
CA LEU A 118 29.24 2.29 -10.93
C LEU A 118 28.25 3.00 -11.86
N PRO A 119 28.64 3.46 -13.06
CA PRO A 119 27.69 4.09 -13.98
C PRO A 119 26.63 3.13 -14.52
N LYS A 120 26.97 1.85 -14.76
CA LYS A 120 26.00 0.79 -15.10
C LYS A 120 24.97 0.57 -14.01
N VAL A 121 25.41 0.43 -12.77
CA VAL A 121 24.53 0.28 -11.61
C VAL A 121 23.62 1.50 -11.47
N TYR A 122 24.19 2.70 -11.53
CA TYR A 122 23.43 3.94 -11.45
C TYR A 122 22.36 4.03 -12.55
N HIS A 123 22.74 3.76 -13.80
CA HIS A 123 21.82 3.73 -14.93
C HIS A 123 20.69 2.70 -14.73
N SER A 124 21.01 1.49 -14.28
CA SER A 124 20.03 0.44 -13.98
C SER A 124 19.05 0.84 -12.86
N LEU A 125 19.56 1.41 -11.76
CA LEU A 125 18.72 1.90 -10.65
C LEU A 125 17.81 3.06 -11.08
N CYS A 126 18.31 3.98 -11.91
CA CYS A 126 17.52 5.05 -12.49
C CYS A 126 16.41 4.53 -13.42
N LEU A 127 16.72 3.55 -14.26
CA LEU A 127 15.75 2.88 -15.11
C LEU A 127 14.65 2.21 -14.27
N MET A 128 15.03 1.42 -13.26
CA MET A 128 14.12 0.76 -12.33
C MET A 128 13.20 1.76 -11.59
N ARG A 129 13.75 2.91 -11.15
CA ARG A 129 12.96 4.00 -10.53
C ARG A 129 12.00 4.67 -11.50
N ARG A 130 12.36 4.79 -12.78
CA ARG A 130 11.49 5.35 -13.82
C ARG A 130 10.34 4.38 -14.14
N MET A 131 10.64 3.08 -14.23
CA MET A 131 9.64 2.03 -14.47
C MET A 131 8.57 1.99 -13.37
N ARG A 132 8.90 2.33 -12.12
CA ARG A 132 7.90 2.49 -11.04
C ARG A 132 6.71 3.38 -11.41
N LYS A 133 6.92 4.43 -12.21
CA LYS A 133 5.84 5.36 -12.61
C LYS A 133 4.91 4.78 -13.68
N VAL A 134 5.38 3.79 -14.45
CA VAL A 134 4.66 3.23 -15.61
C VAL A 134 4.01 1.90 -15.24
N THR A 135 4.75 1.02 -14.58
CA THR A 135 4.29 -0.31 -14.13
C THR A 135 3.89 -0.26 -12.65
N GLY A 136 2.93 0.62 -12.33
CA GLY A 136 2.49 0.89 -10.95
C GLY A 136 1.95 -0.34 -10.20
N TYR A 137 1.43 -1.35 -10.92
CA TYR A 137 0.96 -2.60 -10.33
C TYR A 137 2.10 -3.50 -9.79
N ILE A 138 3.22 -3.60 -10.51
CA ILE A 138 4.36 -4.46 -10.12
C ILE A 138 5.36 -3.67 -9.27
N PHE A 139 5.63 -2.42 -9.63
CA PHE A 139 6.70 -1.60 -9.06
C PHE A 139 6.20 -0.47 -8.14
N GLY A 140 4.88 -0.23 -8.07
CA GLY A 140 4.26 0.76 -7.20
C GLY A 140 3.90 0.24 -5.80
N SER A 141 4.17 -1.04 -5.51
CA SER A 141 4.03 -1.56 -4.15
C SER A 141 4.98 -0.82 -3.20
N ILE A 142 4.50 -0.53 -1.99
CA ILE A 142 5.26 0.18 -0.94
C ILE A 142 6.61 -0.54 -0.66
N TRP A 143 6.64 -1.87 -0.85
CA TRP A 143 7.80 -2.74 -0.67
C TRP A 143 8.92 -2.54 -1.70
N TRP A 144 8.60 -2.14 -2.94
CA TRP A 144 9.62 -2.00 -3.98
C TRP A 144 10.58 -0.84 -3.69
N GLY A 145 10.08 0.25 -3.10
CA GLY A 145 10.92 1.37 -2.66
C GLY A 145 11.95 0.95 -1.61
N PHE A 146 11.53 0.14 -0.63
CA PHE A 146 12.43 -0.44 0.37
C PHE A 146 13.45 -1.39 -0.28
N GLY A 147 12.99 -2.30 -1.14
CA GLY A 147 13.85 -3.26 -1.83
C GLY A 147 14.95 -2.59 -2.67
N LEU A 148 14.63 -1.53 -3.42
CA LEU A 148 15.62 -0.78 -4.20
C LEU A 148 16.70 -0.12 -3.34
N ASN A 149 16.32 0.44 -2.20
CA ASN A 149 17.28 1.07 -1.28
C ASN A 149 18.19 0.01 -0.62
N LEU A 150 17.63 -1.15 -0.26
CA LEU A 150 18.42 -2.28 0.26
C LEU A 150 19.38 -2.83 -0.80
N ILE A 151 18.93 -3.01 -2.04
CA ILE A 151 19.76 -3.45 -3.16
C ILE A 151 20.90 -2.45 -3.39
N ALA A 152 20.63 -1.15 -3.39
CA ALA A 152 21.67 -0.13 -3.54
C ALA A 152 22.72 -0.21 -2.42
N TYR A 153 22.29 -0.45 -1.18
CA TYR A 153 23.20 -0.65 -0.04
C TYR A 153 24.06 -1.91 -0.20
N LEU A 154 23.47 -3.05 -0.58
CA LEU A 154 24.21 -4.29 -0.85
C LEU A 154 25.21 -4.14 -2.00
N ILE A 155 24.85 -3.39 -3.05
CA ILE A 155 25.76 -3.11 -4.16
C ILE A 155 26.93 -2.23 -3.70
N ALA A 156 26.68 -1.21 -2.87
CA ALA A 156 27.75 -0.40 -2.29
C ALA A 156 28.71 -1.26 -1.45
N SER A 157 28.20 -2.20 -0.64
CA SER A 157 29.00 -3.17 0.11
C SER A 157 29.85 -4.06 -0.80
N HIS A 158 29.27 -4.56 -1.90
CA HIS A 158 30.01 -5.33 -2.89
C HIS A 158 31.13 -4.51 -3.55
N VAL A 159 30.89 -3.23 -3.86
CA VAL A 159 31.92 -2.34 -4.43
C VAL A 159 33.05 -2.10 -3.43
N ALA A 160 32.73 -1.78 -2.18
CA ALA A 160 33.71 -1.57 -1.12
C ALA A 160 34.57 -2.82 -0.90
N GLY A 161 33.92 -3.99 -0.77
CA GLY A 161 34.57 -5.29 -0.64
C GLY A 161 35.45 -5.65 -1.84
N GLY A 162 34.96 -5.42 -3.06
CA GLY A 162 35.73 -5.65 -4.29
C GLY A 162 36.98 -4.79 -4.38
N CYS A 163 36.87 -3.50 -4.03
CA CYS A 163 38.03 -2.59 -3.98
C CYS A 163 39.04 -3.06 -2.93
N TRP A 164 38.56 -3.43 -1.73
CA TRP A 164 39.41 -3.98 -0.68
C TRP A 164 40.14 -5.24 -1.12
N TYR A 165 39.46 -6.19 -1.77
CA TYR A 165 40.07 -7.44 -2.25
C TYR A 165 41.15 -7.20 -3.32
N VAL A 166 40.91 -6.28 -4.26
CA VAL A 166 41.89 -5.93 -5.30
C VAL A 166 43.11 -5.25 -4.68
N LEU A 167 42.90 -4.30 -3.77
CA LEU A 167 43.99 -3.61 -3.06
C LEU A 167 44.77 -4.55 -2.14
N ALA A 168 44.10 -5.49 -1.48
CA ALA A 168 44.74 -6.54 -0.69
C ALA A 168 45.62 -7.44 -1.57
N THR A 169 45.12 -7.85 -2.73
CA THR A 169 45.91 -8.67 -3.67
C THR A 169 47.12 -7.89 -4.19
N GLN A 170 46.96 -6.60 -4.50
CA GLN A 170 48.08 -5.72 -4.88
C GLN A 170 49.12 -5.60 -3.75
N ARG A 171 48.68 -5.56 -2.49
CA ARG A 171 49.55 -5.50 -1.31
C ARG A 171 50.36 -6.79 -1.13
N VAL A 172 49.72 -7.95 -1.29
CA VAL A 172 50.38 -9.27 -1.28
C VAL A 172 51.40 -9.40 -2.41
N VAL A 173 51.05 -8.98 -3.64
CA VAL A 173 51.98 -9.00 -4.78
C VAL A 173 53.19 -8.11 -4.52
N THR A 174 53.01 -6.96 -3.86
CA THR A 174 54.13 -6.08 -3.48
C THR A 174 55.07 -6.76 -2.47
N CYS A 175 54.55 -7.52 -1.50
CA CYS A 175 55.37 -8.31 -0.58
C CYS A 175 56.19 -9.37 -1.34
N LEU A 176 55.55 -10.10 -2.27
CA LEU A 176 56.21 -11.14 -3.07
C LEU A 176 57.33 -10.54 -3.94
N GLN A 177 57.08 -9.40 -4.60
CA GLN A 177 58.07 -8.68 -5.41
C GLN A 177 59.28 -8.23 -4.56
N GLN A 178 59.02 -7.60 -3.40
CA GLN A 178 60.09 -7.12 -2.52
C GLN A 178 60.97 -8.27 -1.98
N ARG A 179 60.41 -9.47 -1.83
CA ARG A 179 61.16 -10.65 -1.42
C ARG A 179 61.97 -11.26 -2.56
N CYS A 180 61.38 -11.30 -3.76
CA CYS A 180 62.02 -11.76 -4.99
C CYS A 180 63.29 -10.94 -5.30
N GLU A 181 63.21 -9.61 -5.23
CA GLU A 181 64.35 -8.71 -5.44
C GLU A 181 65.50 -8.93 -4.43
N ARG A 182 65.20 -9.44 -3.24
CA ARG A 182 66.19 -9.75 -2.19
C ARG A 182 66.83 -11.13 -2.33
N SER A 183 66.32 -12.00 -3.21
CA SER A 183 66.84 -13.36 -3.41
C SER A 183 67.63 -13.45 -4.71
N ALA A 184 68.88 -13.97 -4.66
CA ALA A 184 69.80 -14.04 -5.80
C ALA A 184 69.39 -14.99 -6.94
N ARG A 185 68.26 -15.69 -6.80
CA ARG A 185 67.65 -16.53 -7.85
C ARG A 185 66.15 -16.28 -7.84
N CYS A 186 65.69 -15.36 -8.68
CA CYS A 186 64.26 -15.12 -8.85
C CYS A 186 63.86 -15.34 -10.30
N ASP A 187 63.39 -16.56 -10.60
CA ASP A 187 62.64 -16.86 -11.83
C ASP A 187 61.18 -17.10 -11.43
N ILE A 188 60.41 -16.01 -11.27
CA ILE A 188 58.95 -16.07 -11.08
C ILE A 188 58.27 -16.84 -12.23
N SER A 189 58.89 -16.82 -13.42
CA SER A 189 58.47 -17.52 -14.64
C SER A 189 58.37 -19.05 -14.48
N SER A 190 59.27 -19.66 -13.72
CA SER A 190 59.38 -21.12 -13.58
C SER A 190 58.33 -21.74 -12.66
N SER A 191 57.70 -20.92 -11.80
CA SER A 191 56.71 -21.36 -10.82
C SER A 191 55.28 -21.33 -11.33
N CYS A 192 54.99 -20.55 -12.38
CA CYS A 192 53.62 -20.36 -12.91
C CYS A 192 53.36 -21.10 -14.22
N SER A 193 54.09 -22.18 -14.50
CA SER A 193 53.67 -23.12 -15.54
C SER A 193 52.66 -24.09 -14.93
N LYS A 194 51.41 -24.05 -15.39
CA LYS A 194 50.50 -25.18 -15.19
C LYS A 194 51.19 -26.41 -15.76
N VAL A 195 51.62 -27.33 -14.89
CA VAL A 195 51.78 -28.74 -15.26
C VAL A 195 50.38 -29.21 -15.64
N VAL A 196 50.08 -29.14 -16.93
CA VAL A 196 48.91 -29.79 -17.53
C VAL A 196 49.21 -31.28 -17.52
N CYS A 197 48.91 -31.96 -16.41
CA CYS A 197 48.69 -33.41 -16.42
C CYS A 197 47.32 -33.67 -17.04
N SER A 198 47.26 -33.63 -18.38
CA SER A 198 46.15 -34.19 -19.14
C SER A 198 46.64 -35.46 -19.82
N THR A 199 46.07 -36.55 -19.35
CA THR A 199 46.17 -37.92 -19.84
C THR A 199 45.79 -38.03 -21.33
N GLN A 200 46.37 -39.06 -21.96
CA GLN A 200 45.97 -39.76 -23.19
C GLN A 200 46.32 -39.11 -24.55
N TYR A 201 47.39 -39.64 -25.16
CA TYR A 201 47.38 -40.07 -26.57
C TYR A 201 48.08 -41.43 -26.70
N LEU A 202 47.39 -42.38 -27.33
CA LEU A 202 47.88 -43.71 -27.72
C LEU A 202 48.91 -43.59 -28.86
N SER A 203 50.06 -44.28 -28.76
CA SER A 203 50.75 -44.88 -29.90
C SER A 203 51.74 -45.97 -29.43
N PRO A 204 52.04 -46.99 -30.26
CA PRO A 204 52.47 -48.31 -29.81
C PRO A 204 53.98 -48.45 -29.83
N THR A 205 54.58 -48.78 -28.68
CA THR A 205 55.65 -49.78 -28.54
C THR A 205 56.09 -49.85 -27.07
N ASN A 206 56.27 -51.08 -26.60
CA ASN A 206 56.71 -51.42 -25.25
C ASN A 206 57.90 -50.61 -24.76
N MET A 207 57.74 -49.88 -23.66
CA MET A 207 58.69 -49.80 -22.53
C MET A 207 57.98 -49.14 -21.33
N LEU A 208 57.69 -49.93 -20.30
CA LEU A 208 57.20 -49.48 -19.00
C LEU A 208 58.28 -48.63 -18.30
N LYS A 209 58.18 -47.29 -18.39
CA LYS A 209 58.88 -46.37 -17.48
C LYS A 209 57.86 -45.74 -16.55
N MET A 210 57.72 -46.34 -15.37
CA MET A 210 57.03 -45.76 -14.22
C MET A 210 57.90 -44.60 -13.66
N SER A 211 57.66 -43.36 -14.08
CA SER A 211 58.23 -42.21 -13.37
C SER A 211 57.26 -41.74 -12.29
N ARG A 212 57.54 -42.16 -11.05
CA ARG A 212 57.02 -41.60 -9.80
C ARG A 212 56.92 -40.07 -9.89
N CYS A 213 55.73 -39.50 -9.72
CA CYS A 213 55.58 -38.17 -9.14
C CYS A 213 56.03 -38.26 -7.68
N GLY A 214 57.35 -38.28 -7.47
CA GLY A 214 57.99 -38.39 -6.17
C GLY A 214 59.05 -37.32 -6.06
N GLY A 215 58.64 -36.12 -5.66
CA GLY A 215 59.52 -35.07 -5.16
C GLY A 215 59.15 -34.78 -3.73
N ASN A 216 59.93 -35.31 -2.78
CA ASN A 216 59.86 -34.94 -1.37
C ASN A 216 60.26 -33.46 -1.23
N SER A 217 59.28 -32.60 -0.98
CA SER A 217 59.48 -31.26 -0.42
C SER A 217 58.38 -30.99 0.61
N THR A 218 58.36 -31.80 1.68
CA THR A 218 57.47 -31.68 2.85
C THR A 218 57.85 -30.54 3.79
N LEU A 219 58.23 -29.37 3.26
CA LEU A 219 58.30 -28.13 4.03
C LEU A 219 58.27 -26.92 3.08
N MET A 220 57.21 -26.76 2.29
CA MET A 220 56.86 -25.40 1.86
C MET A 220 56.33 -24.69 3.10
N THR A 221 57.25 -24.05 3.81
CA THR A 221 56.99 -22.97 4.76
C THR A 221 55.85 -22.14 4.17
N LYS A 222 54.75 -21.94 4.91
CA LYS A 222 53.76 -20.90 4.57
C LYS A 222 54.55 -19.70 4.07
N SER A 223 54.32 -19.28 2.82
CA SER A 223 55.15 -18.22 2.25
C SER A 223 55.13 -17.05 3.23
N PHE A 224 56.29 -16.46 3.52
CA PHE A 224 56.44 -15.39 4.51
C PHE A 224 55.45 -14.21 4.32
N CYS A 225 54.90 -14.05 3.11
CA CYS A 225 53.88 -13.05 2.78
C CYS A 225 52.43 -13.47 3.12
N PHE A 226 52.15 -14.72 3.51
CA PHE A 226 50.82 -15.19 3.94
C PHE A 226 50.78 -15.54 5.44
N ASP A 227 51.81 -15.13 6.18
CA ASP A 227 51.85 -15.26 7.64
C ASP A 227 51.32 -13.98 8.28
N PRO A 228 50.20 -14.03 9.05
CA PRO A 228 49.64 -12.84 9.71
C PRO A 228 50.61 -12.23 10.74
N ASP A 229 51.44 -13.04 11.39
CA ASP A 229 52.47 -12.59 12.35
C ASP A 229 53.80 -12.19 11.66
N GLY A 230 53.79 -12.06 10.33
CA GLY A 230 54.97 -11.74 9.54
C GLY A 230 55.46 -10.29 9.71
N ILE A 231 56.72 -10.04 9.32
CA ILE A 231 57.34 -8.70 9.39
C ILE A 231 56.65 -7.67 8.46
N PHE A 232 55.92 -8.13 7.45
CA PHE A 232 55.27 -7.25 6.48
C PHE A 232 53.91 -6.75 7.00
N GLN A 233 53.79 -5.44 7.21
CA GLN A 233 52.57 -4.82 7.72
C GLN A 233 51.48 -4.71 6.64
N TYR A 234 50.42 -5.49 6.82
CA TYR A 234 49.25 -5.54 5.92
C TYR A 234 48.13 -4.56 6.30
N GLY A 235 48.06 -4.09 7.56
CA GLY A 235 47.05 -3.14 8.03
C GLY A 235 45.63 -3.63 7.76
N ILE A 236 44.80 -2.80 7.12
CA ILE A 236 43.39 -3.15 6.82
C ILE A 236 43.23 -4.39 5.92
N TYR A 237 44.30 -4.85 5.27
CA TYR A 237 44.29 -6.01 4.37
C TYR A 237 44.68 -7.32 5.05
N GLU A 238 45.06 -7.30 6.32
CA GLU A 238 45.45 -8.51 7.07
C GLU A 238 44.35 -9.60 7.05
N PRO A 239 43.05 -9.29 7.24
CA PRO A 239 42.00 -10.30 7.16
C PRO A 239 41.83 -10.91 5.76
N ALA A 240 42.41 -10.31 4.71
CA ALA A 240 42.36 -10.82 3.34
C ALA A 240 43.35 -11.96 3.09
N LEU A 241 44.39 -12.11 3.91
CA LEU A 241 45.45 -13.11 3.70
C LEU A 241 44.89 -14.54 3.56
N PRO A 242 44.08 -15.06 4.52
CA PRO A 242 43.49 -16.40 4.38
C PRO A 242 42.46 -16.50 3.25
N VAL A 243 41.87 -15.38 2.84
CA VAL A 243 40.87 -15.33 1.76
C VAL A 243 41.55 -15.45 0.39
N ILE A 244 42.68 -14.77 0.22
CA ILE A 244 43.48 -14.77 -1.00
C ILE A 244 44.12 -16.15 -1.21
N SER A 245 44.62 -16.78 -0.14
CA SER A 245 45.22 -18.11 -0.19
C SER A 245 44.20 -19.26 -0.30
N SER A 246 42.91 -19.01 -0.05
CA SER A 246 41.89 -20.07 -0.12
C SER A 246 41.68 -20.59 -1.55
N ASN A 247 41.54 -21.89 -1.74
CA ASN A 247 41.17 -22.47 -3.05
C ASN A 247 39.66 -22.35 -3.37
N SER A 248 38.84 -21.94 -2.40
CA SER A 248 37.39 -21.85 -2.58
C SER A 248 36.96 -20.55 -3.24
N LEU A 249 36.32 -20.65 -4.40
CA LEU A 249 35.68 -19.52 -5.09
C LEU A 249 34.61 -18.86 -4.21
N ALA A 250 33.85 -19.64 -3.43
CA ALA A 250 32.83 -19.12 -2.55
C ALA A 250 33.42 -18.19 -1.47
N VAL A 251 34.56 -18.57 -0.89
CA VAL A 251 35.27 -17.74 0.11
C VAL A 251 35.75 -16.43 -0.53
N LYS A 252 36.31 -16.49 -1.74
CA LYS A 252 36.78 -15.31 -2.49
C LYS A 252 35.67 -14.34 -2.91
N ILE A 253 34.42 -14.80 -2.98
CA ILE A 253 33.26 -13.95 -3.32
C ILE A 253 32.52 -13.46 -2.07
N LEU A 254 32.20 -14.36 -1.14
CA LEU A 254 31.36 -14.04 0.02
C LEU A 254 32.10 -13.19 1.05
N TYR A 255 33.40 -13.45 1.28
CA TYR A 255 34.15 -12.74 2.31
C TYR A 255 34.35 -11.25 2.00
N PRO A 256 34.71 -10.84 0.77
CA PRO A 256 34.75 -9.41 0.44
C PRO A 256 33.38 -8.71 0.60
N ILE A 257 32.28 -9.38 0.22
CA ILE A 257 30.93 -8.84 0.42
C ILE A 257 30.64 -8.64 1.91
N PHE A 258 30.97 -9.65 2.74
CA PHE A 258 30.85 -9.58 4.19
C PHE A 258 31.68 -8.44 4.78
N TRP A 259 32.96 -8.31 4.39
CA TRP A 259 33.85 -7.25 4.83
C TRP A 259 33.30 -5.85 4.47
N GLY A 260 32.80 -5.69 3.24
CA GLY A 260 32.17 -4.44 2.81
C GLY A 260 30.90 -4.12 3.59
N LEU A 261 30.06 -5.13 3.87
CA LEU A 261 28.83 -4.97 4.64
C LEU A 261 29.12 -4.56 6.09
N LEU A 262 30.12 -5.21 6.71
CA LEU A 262 30.54 -4.94 8.08
C LEU A 262 31.01 -3.49 8.25
N ASN A 263 31.90 -3.02 7.38
CA ASN A 263 32.47 -1.68 7.47
C ASN A 263 31.48 -0.58 7.04
N LEU A 264 30.71 -0.78 5.98
CA LEU A 264 29.70 0.23 5.58
C LEU A 264 28.55 0.35 6.59
N SER A 265 28.25 -0.71 7.35
CA SER A 265 27.24 -0.65 8.42
C SER A 265 27.71 0.12 9.65
N SER A 266 29.01 0.44 9.74
CA SER A 266 29.66 1.03 10.91
C SER A 266 29.58 0.18 12.20
N PHE A 267 29.00 -1.03 12.16
CA PHE A 267 28.89 -1.94 13.31
C PHE A 267 30.15 -2.77 13.60
N GLY A 268 31.15 -2.76 12.70
CA GLY A 268 32.39 -3.53 12.87
C GLY A 268 33.63 -2.84 12.29
N ASN A 269 33.74 -1.53 12.46
CA ASN A 269 34.89 -0.74 11.99
C ASN A 269 36.13 -1.00 12.87
N GLU A 270 36.80 -2.13 12.66
CA GLU A 270 38.16 -2.38 13.17
C GLU A 270 39.18 -2.13 12.05
N LEU A 271 39.10 -0.94 11.44
CA LEU A 271 40.05 -0.53 10.41
C LEU A 271 41.33 -0.01 11.09
N SER A 272 42.39 -0.79 11.01
CA SER A 272 43.74 -0.45 11.48
C SER A 272 44.67 -0.13 10.29
N PRO A 273 44.60 1.07 9.69
CA PRO A 273 45.42 1.39 8.54
C PRO A 273 46.91 1.54 8.88
N THR A 274 47.78 1.10 7.97
CA THR A 274 49.21 1.44 8.05
C THR A 274 49.48 2.91 7.72
N SER A 275 50.72 3.37 7.85
CA SER A 275 51.16 4.74 7.51
C SER A 275 51.09 5.08 6.00
N ASN A 276 50.52 4.20 5.17
CA ASN A 276 50.35 4.42 3.74
C ASN A 276 49.19 5.39 3.46
N PRO A 277 49.42 6.54 2.79
CA PRO A 277 48.38 7.55 2.56
C PRO A 277 47.18 7.02 1.77
N LEU A 278 47.38 6.10 0.81
CA LEU A 278 46.28 5.53 0.02
C LEU A 278 45.34 4.67 0.90
N GLU A 279 45.89 3.97 1.88
CA GLU A 279 45.14 3.13 2.81
C GLU A 279 44.33 3.96 3.82
N VAL A 280 44.93 5.05 4.31
CA VAL A 280 44.26 6.02 5.18
C VAL A 280 43.12 6.72 4.45
N VAL A 281 43.36 7.20 3.22
CA VAL A 281 42.30 7.85 2.41
C VAL A 281 41.16 6.87 2.10
N PHE A 282 41.48 5.63 1.73
CA PHE A 282 40.46 4.60 1.48
C PHE A 282 39.63 4.32 2.75
N SER A 283 40.28 4.18 3.91
CA SER A 283 39.61 3.99 5.20
C SER A 283 38.69 5.17 5.55
N ILE A 284 39.14 6.41 5.34
CA ILE A 284 38.31 7.61 5.55
C ILE A 284 37.08 7.58 4.63
N CYS A 285 37.24 7.23 3.35
CA CYS A 285 36.13 7.12 2.41
C CYS A 285 35.13 6.04 2.81
N ILE A 286 35.58 4.88 3.30
CA ILE A 286 34.72 3.80 3.77
C ILE A 286 33.93 4.22 5.01
N VAL A 287 34.58 4.85 6.00
CA VAL A 287 33.91 5.30 7.23
C VAL A 287 32.89 6.40 6.94
N LEU A 288 33.26 7.44 6.19
CA LEU A 288 32.34 8.54 5.85
C LEU A 288 31.20 8.07 4.93
N GLY A 289 31.53 7.26 3.92
CA GLY A 289 30.55 6.69 3.00
C GLY A 289 29.59 5.72 3.69
N GLY A 290 30.11 4.86 4.57
CA GLY A 290 29.32 3.93 5.38
C GLY A 290 28.35 4.66 6.30
N LEU A 291 28.83 5.63 7.08
CA LEU A 291 27.98 6.44 7.96
C LEU A 291 26.84 7.12 7.19
N LEU A 292 27.15 7.74 6.05
CA LEU A 292 26.14 8.39 5.19
C LEU A 292 25.12 7.39 4.65
N LEU A 293 25.58 6.29 4.06
CA LEU A 293 24.71 5.26 3.47
C LEU A 293 23.81 4.61 4.53
N PHE A 294 24.36 4.31 5.71
CA PHE A 294 23.61 3.69 6.80
C PHE A 294 22.56 4.66 7.37
N THR A 295 22.89 5.93 7.54
CA THR A 295 21.93 6.97 7.96
C THR A 295 20.79 7.12 6.95
N LEU A 296 21.10 7.12 5.65
CA LEU A 296 20.10 7.15 4.59
C LEU A 296 19.22 5.90 4.58
N LEU A 297 19.79 4.72 4.83
CA LEU A 297 19.04 3.47 4.93
C LEU A 297 18.04 3.54 6.09
N ILE A 298 18.47 3.92 7.29
CA ILE A 298 17.59 4.08 8.47
C ILE A 298 16.48 5.09 8.17
N GLY A 299 16.82 6.27 7.63
CA GLY A 299 15.83 7.30 7.32
C GLY A 299 14.76 6.80 6.34
N ASN A 300 15.16 6.07 5.30
CA ASN A 300 14.22 5.47 4.34
C ASN A 300 13.35 4.37 4.99
N ILE A 301 13.92 3.54 5.86
CA ILE A 301 13.17 2.51 6.59
C ILE A 301 12.12 3.17 7.49
N GLN A 302 12.47 4.26 8.17
CA GLN A 302 11.54 4.99 9.03
C GLN A 302 10.37 5.57 8.23
N VAL A 303 10.63 6.18 7.07
CA VAL A 303 9.57 6.71 6.19
C VAL A 303 8.64 5.57 5.72
N PHE A 304 9.21 4.45 5.29
CA PHE A 304 8.44 3.26 4.89
C PHE A 304 7.55 2.75 6.04
N LEU A 305 8.13 2.59 7.23
CA LEU A 305 7.41 2.15 8.42
C LEU A 305 6.27 3.12 8.79
N HIS A 306 6.47 4.43 8.65
CA HIS A 306 5.41 5.42 8.87
C HIS A 306 4.25 5.25 7.91
N VAL A 307 4.50 4.99 6.62
CA VAL A 307 3.43 4.77 5.63
C VAL A 307 2.66 3.49 5.94
N VAL A 308 3.34 2.37 6.19
CA VAL A 308 2.70 1.08 6.49
C VAL A 308 1.90 1.13 7.80
N MET A 309 2.39 1.86 8.80
CA MET A 309 1.71 1.99 10.09
C MET A 309 0.69 3.14 10.16
N ALA A 310 0.51 3.93 9.09
CA ALA A 310 -0.31 5.14 9.13
C ALA A 310 -1.75 4.89 9.60
N ASN A 311 -2.44 3.92 8.99
CA ASN A 311 -3.84 3.61 9.32
C ASN A 311 -3.98 3.02 10.74
N ARG A 312 -3.06 2.13 11.14
CA ARG A 312 -3.05 1.58 12.52
C ARG A 312 -2.80 2.68 13.54
N LYS A 313 -1.87 3.60 13.27
CA LYS A 313 -1.58 4.73 14.15
C LYS A 313 -2.78 5.69 14.22
N LYS A 314 -3.46 5.96 13.11
CA LYS A 314 -4.70 6.76 13.05
C LYS A 314 -5.78 6.16 13.96
N LEU A 315 -6.04 4.85 13.87
CA LEU A 315 -6.97 4.14 14.75
C LEU A 315 -6.57 4.25 16.23
N GLN A 316 -5.30 3.98 16.54
CA GLN A 316 -4.81 4.01 17.91
C GLN A 316 -4.94 5.39 18.54
N LEU A 317 -4.61 6.45 17.80
CA LEU A 317 -4.76 7.84 18.25
C LEU A 317 -6.23 8.17 18.50
N ARG A 318 -7.12 7.90 17.53
CA ARG A 318 -8.56 8.13 17.67
C ARG A 318 -9.13 7.39 18.90
N ARG A 319 -8.80 6.11 19.08
CA ARG A 319 -9.25 5.32 20.23
C ARG A 319 -8.76 5.89 21.56
N ARG A 320 -7.49 6.31 21.63
CA ARG A 320 -6.90 6.92 22.82
C ARG A 320 -7.58 8.25 23.15
N ASP A 321 -7.82 9.08 22.15
CA ASP A 321 -8.38 10.42 22.33
C ASP A 321 -9.86 10.35 22.76
N ILE A 322 -10.65 9.44 22.18
CA ILE A 322 -12.02 9.15 22.63
C ILE A 322 -12.02 8.60 24.06
N GLU A 323 -11.14 7.64 24.37
CA GLU A 323 -11.06 7.07 25.72
C GLU A 323 -10.63 8.10 26.78
N TRP A 324 -9.73 9.00 26.42
CA TRP A 324 -9.36 10.13 27.27
C TRP A 324 -10.54 11.08 27.48
N TRP A 325 -11.25 11.46 26.40
CA TRP A 325 -12.43 12.32 26.46
C TRP A 325 -13.54 11.71 27.33
N MET A 326 -13.84 10.42 27.16
CA MET A 326 -14.84 9.71 27.96
C MET A 326 -14.49 9.70 29.45
N ARG A 327 -13.21 9.52 29.80
CA ARG A 327 -12.72 9.58 31.18
C ARG A 327 -12.83 10.99 31.76
N ARG A 328 -12.42 12.01 30.99
CA ARG A 328 -12.49 13.41 31.42
C ARG A 328 -13.93 13.86 31.70
N ARG A 329 -14.90 13.34 30.93
CA ARG A 329 -16.33 13.58 31.11
C ARG A 329 -17.01 12.65 32.13
N GLN A 330 -16.27 11.72 32.74
CA GLN A 330 -16.79 10.76 33.73
C GLN A 330 -18.01 9.97 33.23
N LEU A 331 -17.98 9.53 31.96
CA LEU A 331 -19.10 8.77 31.40
C LEU A 331 -19.30 7.43 32.13
N PRO A 332 -20.55 6.99 32.38
CA PRO A 332 -20.84 5.68 32.95
C PRO A 332 -20.26 4.53 32.12
N SER A 333 -19.92 3.42 32.77
CA SER A 333 -19.31 2.23 32.12
C SER A 333 -20.12 1.70 30.94
N GLY A 334 -21.45 1.62 31.09
CA GLY A 334 -22.35 1.17 30.02
C GLY A 334 -22.33 2.07 28.78
N LEU A 335 -22.25 3.39 28.96
CA LEU A 335 -22.15 4.33 27.84
C LEU A 335 -20.79 4.24 27.16
N ARG A 336 -19.71 4.09 27.94
CA ARG A 336 -18.34 3.89 27.41
C ARG A 336 -18.24 2.63 26.58
N GLN A 337 -18.87 1.53 27.03
CA GLN A 337 -18.90 0.28 26.29
C GLN A 337 -19.65 0.43 24.96
N ARG A 338 -20.78 1.15 24.94
CA ARG A 338 -21.53 1.45 23.71
C ARG A 338 -20.71 2.27 22.72
N VAL A 339 -20.04 3.33 23.18
CA VAL A 339 -19.16 4.14 22.32
C VAL A 339 -18.01 3.30 21.74
N ARG A 340 -17.38 2.46 22.55
CA ARG A 340 -16.32 1.54 22.07
C ARG A 340 -16.84 0.54 21.04
N HIS A 341 -18.05 0.02 21.24
CA HIS A 341 -18.68 -0.92 20.31
C HIS A 341 -18.97 -0.25 18.97
N PHE A 342 -19.57 0.94 18.99
CA PHE A 342 -19.80 1.76 17.79
C PHE A 342 -18.49 2.00 17.03
N GLU A 343 -17.45 2.51 17.69
CA GLU A 343 -16.16 2.80 17.02
C GLU A 343 -15.49 1.54 16.45
N THR A 344 -15.60 0.39 17.11
CA THR A 344 -15.04 -0.87 16.59
C THR A 344 -15.80 -1.34 15.36
N GLN A 345 -17.14 -1.35 15.41
CA GLN A 345 -17.98 -1.76 14.28
C GLN A 345 -17.79 -0.83 13.07
N THR A 346 -17.81 0.48 13.29
CA THR A 346 -17.61 1.45 12.21
C THR A 346 -16.22 1.30 11.57
N TRP A 347 -15.18 1.00 12.36
CA TRP A 347 -13.85 0.74 11.81
C TRP A 347 -13.78 -0.56 10.98
N ASP A 348 -14.44 -1.62 11.44
CA ASP A 348 -14.45 -2.91 10.73
C ASP A 348 -15.23 -2.82 9.40
N THR A 349 -16.32 -2.04 9.36
CA THR A 349 -17.12 -1.85 8.14
C THR A 349 -16.51 -0.82 7.18
N MET A 350 -16.11 0.35 7.68
CA MET A 350 -15.71 1.50 6.84
C MET A 350 -14.19 1.72 6.80
N GLY A 351 -13.39 0.87 7.44
CA GLY A 351 -11.93 0.96 7.43
C GLY A 351 -11.35 2.23 8.05
N GLY A 352 -12.16 3.05 8.73
CA GLY A 352 -11.73 4.30 9.34
C GLY A 352 -11.68 5.51 8.42
N GLU A 353 -12.35 5.44 7.27
CA GLU A 353 -12.57 6.56 6.37
C GLU A 353 -14.03 6.97 6.37
N GLU A 354 -14.28 8.27 6.42
CA GLU A 354 -15.64 8.81 6.32
C GLU A 354 -15.96 8.90 4.83
N GLU A 355 -16.81 8.01 4.32
CA GLU A 355 -17.23 7.96 2.92
C GLU A 355 -17.68 9.35 2.41
N MET A 356 -18.34 10.14 3.26
CA MET A 356 -18.79 11.49 2.92
C MET A 356 -17.67 12.52 2.78
N LYS A 357 -16.52 12.36 3.45
CA LYS A 357 -15.40 13.31 3.25
C LYS A 357 -14.89 13.25 1.82
N TRP A 358 -14.78 12.05 1.27
CA TRP A 358 -14.41 11.85 -0.13
C TRP A 358 -15.43 12.48 -1.07
N ILE A 359 -16.73 12.30 -0.78
CA ILE A 359 -17.82 12.84 -1.59
C ILE A 359 -17.89 14.38 -1.49
N GLU A 360 -17.53 14.98 -0.36
CA GLU A 360 -17.46 16.43 -0.15
C GLU A 360 -16.32 17.10 -0.95
N GLU A 361 -15.21 16.40 -1.18
CA GLU A 361 -14.08 16.88 -2.00
C GLU A 361 -14.39 16.88 -3.51
N LEU A 362 -15.46 16.22 -3.95
CA LEU A 362 -15.86 16.18 -5.35
C LEU A 362 -16.57 17.48 -5.80
N PRO A 363 -16.43 17.86 -7.08
CA PRO A 363 -17.21 18.96 -7.65
C PRO A 363 -18.72 18.76 -7.47
N ASP A 364 -19.46 19.85 -7.28
CA ASP A 364 -20.89 19.82 -6.94
C ASP A 364 -21.77 19.04 -7.92
N GLY A 365 -21.40 18.99 -9.21
CA GLY A 365 -22.09 18.17 -10.21
C GLY A 365 -21.97 16.68 -9.92
N LEU A 366 -20.73 16.19 -9.84
CA LEU A 366 -20.45 14.77 -9.60
C LEU A 366 -20.96 14.30 -8.24
N ARG A 367 -20.85 15.15 -7.21
CA ARG A 367 -21.41 14.89 -5.88
C ARG A 367 -22.91 14.64 -5.93
N ARG A 368 -23.65 15.46 -6.70
CA ARG A 368 -25.11 15.30 -6.85
C ARG A 368 -25.47 14.02 -7.60
N ASP A 369 -24.75 13.70 -8.67
CA ASP A 369 -24.99 12.49 -9.46
C ASP A 369 -24.78 11.21 -8.63
N ILE A 370 -23.70 11.16 -7.84
CA ILE A 370 -23.40 10.03 -6.94
C ILE A 370 -24.49 9.91 -5.87
N LYS A 371 -24.85 11.02 -5.20
CA LYS A 371 -25.93 10.99 -4.19
C LYS A 371 -27.24 10.48 -4.80
N ARG A 372 -27.63 10.98 -5.98
CA ARG A 372 -28.82 10.52 -6.71
C ARG A 372 -28.74 9.01 -6.95
N TYR A 373 -27.63 8.52 -7.49
CA TYR A 373 -27.44 7.09 -7.75
C TYR A 373 -27.61 6.23 -6.49
N LEU A 374 -27.08 6.67 -5.34
CA LEU A 374 -27.11 5.89 -4.09
C LEU A 374 -28.48 5.86 -3.41
N CYS A 375 -29.28 6.94 -3.47
CA CYS A 375 -30.51 7.06 -2.68
C CYS A 375 -31.82 7.12 -3.46
N LEU A 376 -31.81 7.30 -4.79
CA LEU A 376 -33.04 7.48 -5.59
C LEU A 376 -34.02 6.31 -5.43
N ASP A 377 -33.53 5.07 -5.52
CA ASP A 377 -34.37 3.87 -5.41
C ASP A 377 -34.99 3.73 -4.02
N LEU A 378 -34.27 4.17 -2.97
CA LEU A 378 -34.77 4.17 -1.59
C LEU A 378 -35.83 5.26 -1.38
N ILE A 379 -35.61 6.44 -1.95
CA ILE A 379 -36.55 7.56 -1.86
C ILE A 379 -37.84 7.22 -2.60
N LYS A 380 -37.77 6.62 -3.80
CA LYS A 380 -38.95 6.20 -4.58
C LYS A 380 -39.79 5.11 -3.90
N LYS A 381 -39.25 4.36 -2.93
CA LYS A 381 -40.06 3.42 -2.12
C LYS A 381 -41.09 4.14 -1.25
N VAL A 382 -40.94 5.44 -1.00
CA VAL A 382 -41.99 6.25 -0.38
C VAL A 382 -43.04 6.56 -1.44
N PRO A 383 -44.30 6.08 -1.29
CA PRO A 383 -45.33 6.25 -2.32
C PRO A 383 -45.62 7.71 -2.68
N LEU A 384 -45.36 8.63 -1.76
CA LEU A 384 -45.47 10.06 -2.01
C LEU A 384 -44.40 10.55 -2.99
N PHE A 385 -43.14 10.14 -2.77
CA PHE A 385 -42.00 10.61 -3.56
C PHE A 385 -41.93 9.97 -4.95
N ASP A 386 -42.42 8.74 -5.12
CA ASP A 386 -42.47 8.06 -6.41
C ASP A 386 -43.21 8.86 -7.50
N SER A 387 -44.26 9.60 -7.08
CA SER A 387 -45.07 10.42 -7.98
C SER A 387 -44.55 11.84 -8.23
N LEU A 388 -43.38 12.20 -7.68
CA LEU A 388 -42.79 13.52 -7.84
C LEU A 388 -41.90 13.60 -9.09
N ASP A 389 -41.72 14.82 -9.60
CA ASP A 389 -40.83 15.09 -10.72
C ASP A 389 -39.37 14.85 -10.35
N ASP A 390 -38.56 14.47 -11.35
CA ASP A 390 -37.12 14.24 -11.18
C ASP A 390 -36.40 15.43 -10.54
N LEU A 391 -36.80 16.67 -10.87
CA LEU A 391 -36.25 17.89 -10.26
C LEU A 391 -36.44 17.93 -8.73
N ILE A 392 -37.59 17.47 -8.24
CA ILE A 392 -37.89 17.45 -6.80
C ILE A 392 -37.14 16.29 -6.15
N LEU A 393 -37.09 15.13 -6.82
CA LEU A 393 -36.31 13.98 -6.38
C LEU A 393 -34.82 14.32 -6.26
N ASP A 394 -34.25 15.04 -7.21
CA ASP A 394 -32.87 15.56 -7.16
C ASP A 394 -32.63 16.42 -5.92
N ASN A 395 -33.57 17.33 -5.64
CA ASN A 395 -33.50 18.20 -4.47
C ASN A 395 -33.62 17.45 -3.14
N ILE A 396 -34.35 16.34 -3.12
CA ILE A 396 -34.43 15.44 -1.96
C ILE A 396 -33.09 14.69 -1.82
N CYS A 397 -32.61 14.05 -2.90
CA CYS A 397 -31.37 13.26 -2.92
C CYS A 397 -30.16 14.06 -2.45
N ASP A 398 -30.04 15.33 -2.86
CA ASP A 398 -28.91 16.16 -2.45
C ASP A 398 -28.91 16.52 -0.95
N ARG A 399 -30.09 16.57 -0.32
CA ARG A 399 -30.26 16.94 1.11
C ARG A 399 -30.21 15.77 2.06
N VAL A 400 -30.25 14.54 1.54
CA VAL A 400 -30.12 13.33 2.35
C VAL A 400 -28.69 13.20 2.89
N LYS A 401 -28.58 12.77 4.15
CA LYS A 401 -27.30 12.53 4.84
C LYS A 401 -27.19 11.07 5.26
N PRO A 402 -26.05 10.38 5.06
CA PRO A 402 -25.87 9.03 5.58
C PRO A 402 -25.79 9.06 7.11
N LEU A 403 -26.23 7.96 7.69
CA LEU A 403 -26.36 7.71 9.12
C LEU A 403 -26.01 6.25 9.39
N ASP A 404 -25.16 6.03 10.38
CA ASP A 404 -24.77 4.69 10.81
C ASP A 404 -25.22 4.44 12.24
N TYR A 405 -25.76 3.24 12.46
CA TYR A 405 -26.22 2.81 13.78
C TYR A 405 -25.56 1.49 14.14
N SER A 406 -24.96 1.44 15.33
CA SER A 406 -24.45 0.19 15.89
C SER A 406 -25.58 -0.77 16.24
N LYS A 407 -25.23 -2.04 16.37
CA LYS A 407 -26.16 -3.06 16.87
C LYS A 407 -26.75 -2.67 18.24
N ASP A 408 -28.02 -3.01 18.45
CA ASP A 408 -28.83 -2.78 19.67
C ASP A 408 -29.05 -1.28 20.00
N GLU A 409 -28.62 -0.37 19.13
CA GLU A 409 -28.84 1.06 19.29
C GLU A 409 -30.30 1.43 18.98
N LYS A 410 -30.85 2.37 19.74
CA LYS A 410 -32.22 2.86 19.54
C LYS A 410 -32.18 4.08 18.62
N ILE A 411 -32.76 3.98 17.43
CA ILE A 411 -32.84 5.10 16.47
C ILE A 411 -33.75 6.20 17.02
N ILE A 412 -34.95 5.82 17.48
CA ILE A 412 -35.94 6.73 18.07
C ILE A 412 -36.85 5.93 19.02
N ARG A 413 -37.36 6.56 20.09
CA ARG A 413 -38.31 5.93 21.01
C ARG A 413 -39.73 6.38 20.72
N GLU A 414 -40.69 5.54 21.09
CA GLU A 414 -42.11 5.88 21.03
C GLU A 414 -42.38 7.16 21.85
N GLY A 415 -43.07 8.12 21.25
CA GLY A 415 -43.34 9.42 21.87
C GLY A 415 -42.28 10.51 21.63
N ASP A 416 -41.07 10.15 21.20
CA ASP A 416 -40.02 11.14 20.91
C ASP A 416 -40.38 11.98 19.66
N PRO A 417 -39.98 13.27 19.59
CA PRO A 417 -40.21 14.09 18.42
C PRO A 417 -39.41 13.57 17.22
N VAL A 418 -40.10 13.30 16.11
CA VAL A 418 -39.48 12.81 14.87
C VAL A 418 -38.73 13.96 14.21
N GLN A 419 -37.39 13.91 14.20
CA GLN A 419 -36.56 14.97 13.63
C GLN A 419 -36.15 14.73 12.17
N ARG A 420 -36.21 13.48 11.71
CA ARG A 420 -35.80 13.08 10.37
C ARG A 420 -36.53 11.83 9.92
N MET A 421 -36.75 11.71 8.61
CA MET A 421 -37.11 10.45 7.98
C MET A 421 -35.83 9.63 7.80
N VAL A 422 -35.85 8.34 8.09
CA VAL A 422 -34.69 7.46 7.94
C VAL A 422 -35.04 6.32 6.97
N PHE A 423 -34.23 6.16 5.93
CA PHE A 423 -34.32 5.14 4.89
C PHE A 423 -33.25 4.08 5.16
N VAL A 424 -33.65 2.84 5.42
CA VAL A 424 -32.71 1.75 5.71
C VAL A 424 -32.09 1.25 4.42
N VAL A 425 -30.77 1.38 4.29
CA VAL A 425 -30.00 0.90 3.13
C VAL A 425 -29.65 -0.57 3.35
N SER A 426 -29.05 -0.86 4.50
CA SER A 426 -28.55 -2.17 4.90
C SER A 426 -28.79 -2.40 6.39
N GLY A 427 -28.94 -3.66 6.79
CA GLY A 427 -29.30 -4.06 8.16
C GLY A 427 -30.81 -4.10 8.42
N ARG A 428 -31.16 -4.53 9.63
CA ARG A 428 -32.56 -4.74 10.03
C ARG A 428 -32.90 -3.99 11.30
N VAL A 429 -34.06 -3.34 11.30
CA VAL A 429 -34.51 -2.51 12.42
C VAL A 429 -35.79 -3.10 13.01
N LYS A 430 -35.77 -3.41 14.31
CA LYS A 430 -36.95 -3.85 15.04
C LYS A 430 -37.80 -2.65 15.43
N ARG A 431 -39.06 -2.64 15.00
CA ARG A 431 -40.11 -1.74 15.48
C ARG A 431 -40.81 -2.38 16.66
N SER A 432 -40.97 -1.66 17.76
CA SER A 432 -41.72 -2.09 18.95
C SER A 432 -42.68 -1.00 19.39
N GLN A 433 -43.97 -1.32 19.44
CA GLN A 433 -45.04 -0.41 19.83
C GLN A 433 -45.77 -0.94 21.07
N GLY A 434 -46.04 -0.07 22.04
CA GLY A 434 -46.89 -0.39 23.19
C GLY A 434 -48.37 -0.48 22.81
N LEU A 435 -49.02 -1.61 23.07
CA LEU A 435 -50.47 -1.78 22.94
C LEU A 435 -51.17 -1.69 24.30
N SER A 436 -52.48 -1.43 24.26
CA SER A 436 -53.36 -1.50 25.43
C SER A 436 -53.23 -2.87 26.14
N LYS A 437 -53.20 -2.86 27.48
CA LYS A 437 -52.94 -4.01 28.38
C LYS A 437 -51.47 -4.49 28.47
N GLY A 438 -50.50 -3.63 28.16
CA GLY A 438 -49.07 -3.95 28.36
C GLY A 438 -48.51 -4.97 27.38
N LYS A 439 -49.23 -5.28 26.29
CA LYS A 439 -48.72 -6.10 25.19
C LYS A 439 -47.85 -5.25 24.28
N ILE A 440 -46.77 -5.81 23.75
CA ILE A 440 -45.87 -5.11 22.82
C ILE A 440 -46.02 -5.73 21.44
N ALA A 441 -46.41 -4.95 20.44
CA ALA A 441 -46.38 -5.38 19.05
C ALA A 441 -44.98 -5.15 18.50
N THR A 442 -44.38 -6.18 17.90
CA THR A 442 -43.06 -6.08 17.28
C THR A 442 -43.13 -6.44 15.80
N SER A 443 -42.49 -5.64 14.95
CA SER A 443 -42.26 -5.95 13.54
C SER A 443 -40.80 -5.66 13.17
N ILE A 444 -40.34 -6.26 12.08
CA ILE A 444 -38.98 -6.03 11.56
C ILE A 444 -39.09 -5.21 10.28
N LEU A 445 -38.28 -4.16 10.19
CA LEU A 445 -38.10 -3.33 9.02
C LEU A 445 -36.88 -3.85 8.28
N GLU A 446 -37.12 -4.36 7.08
CA GLU A 446 -36.11 -4.89 6.18
C GLU A 446 -35.44 -3.76 5.36
N PRO A 447 -34.28 -4.03 4.71
CA PRO A 447 -33.64 -3.09 3.80
C PRO A 447 -34.59 -2.51 2.75
N GLY A 448 -34.52 -1.20 2.54
CA GLY A 448 -35.47 -0.45 1.73
C GLY A 448 -36.71 0.04 2.48
N GLY A 449 -36.92 -0.40 3.72
CA GLY A 449 -37.91 0.18 4.59
C GLY A 449 -37.52 1.58 5.05
N PHE A 450 -38.50 2.34 5.53
CA PHE A 450 -38.28 3.68 6.07
C PHE A 450 -39.08 3.91 7.35
N LEU A 451 -38.66 4.88 8.15
CA LEU A 451 -39.34 5.35 9.35
C LEU A 451 -39.45 6.89 9.35
N GLY A 452 -40.34 7.42 10.19
CA GLY A 452 -40.59 8.86 10.28
C GLY A 452 -41.60 9.38 9.26
N ASP A 453 -42.48 8.52 8.73
CA ASP A 453 -43.54 8.88 7.79
C ASP A 453 -44.52 9.91 8.38
N GLU A 454 -44.55 10.05 9.71
CA GLU A 454 -45.28 11.07 10.42
C GLU A 454 -44.91 12.49 9.95
N LEU A 455 -43.65 12.71 9.53
CA LEU A 455 -43.16 13.99 9.02
C LEU A 455 -43.84 14.41 7.71
N LEU A 456 -44.25 13.46 6.86
CA LEU A 456 -44.96 13.76 5.61
C LEU A 456 -46.31 14.43 5.91
N SER A 457 -47.03 13.91 6.90
CA SER A 457 -48.31 14.49 7.32
C SER A 457 -48.14 15.86 8.01
N TRP A 458 -47.03 16.05 8.73
CA TRP A 458 -46.70 17.30 9.41
C TRP A 458 -46.36 18.43 8.41
N CYS A 459 -45.49 18.19 7.42
CA CYS A 459 -45.13 19.21 6.42
C CYS A 459 -46.32 19.68 5.58
N LEU A 460 -47.26 18.77 5.29
CA LEU A 460 -48.44 19.06 4.48
C LEU A 460 -49.58 19.74 5.26
N ARG A 461 -49.50 19.78 6.59
CA ARG A 461 -50.54 20.30 7.49
C ARG A 461 -50.83 21.80 7.30
N ARG A 462 -52.11 22.20 7.37
CA ARG A 462 -52.62 23.57 7.30
C ARG A 462 -53.77 23.81 8.32
N PRO A 463 -53.70 24.84 9.20
CA PRO A 463 -52.56 25.72 9.43
C PRO A 463 -51.34 24.92 9.90
N PHE A 464 -50.15 25.38 9.51
CA PHE A 464 -48.90 24.74 9.89
C PHE A 464 -48.68 24.91 11.40
N ILE A 465 -48.23 23.84 12.06
CA ILE A 465 -47.87 23.86 13.48
C ILE A 465 -46.41 23.53 13.58
N ASP A 466 -45.62 24.45 14.13
CA ASP A 466 -44.17 24.30 14.32
C ASP A 466 -43.83 23.43 15.53
N ARG A 467 -44.49 22.27 15.61
CA ARG A 467 -44.26 21.22 16.60
C ARG A 467 -44.13 19.90 15.88
N LEU A 468 -42.98 19.27 16.03
CA LEU A 468 -42.70 17.97 15.41
C LEU A 468 -43.67 16.90 15.92
N PRO A 469 -44.08 15.95 15.04
CA PRO A 469 -44.92 14.83 15.43
C PRO A 469 -44.14 13.88 16.35
N ALA A 470 -44.86 13.19 17.23
CA ALA A 470 -44.30 12.14 18.08
C ALA A 470 -44.18 10.82 17.30
N SER A 471 -43.11 10.06 17.54
CA SER A 471 -42.87 8.75 16.93
C SER A 471 -43.94 7.74 17.37
N SER A 472 -44.49 7.00 16.42
CA SER A 472 -45.52 5.97 16.67
C SER A 472 -45.00 4.71 17.36
N ALA A 473 -43.68 4.47 17.34
CA ALA A 473 -43.06 3.27 17.89
C ALA A 473 -41.60 3.52 18.27
N THR A 474 -41.02 2.61 19.06
CA THR A 474 -39.57 2.55 19.29
C THR A 474 -38.91 1.73 18.21
N PHE A 475 -37.82 2.23 17.62
CA PHE A 475 -37.05 1.54 16.59
C PHE A 475 -35.64 1.22 17.12
N THR A 476 -35.26 -0.05 17.06
CA THR A 476 -33.97 -0.55 17.59
C THR A 476 -33.25 -1.39 16.54
N CYS A 477 -31.98 -1.14 16.30
CA CYS A 477 -31.17 -1.87 15.33
C CYS A 477 -30.87 -3.29 15.83
N ILE A 478 -31.12 -4.30 15.00
CA ILE A 478 -30.78 -5.70 15.30
C ILE A 478 -29.31 -5.98 14.93
N GLU A 479 -28.85 -5.31 13.89
CA GLU A 479 -27.53 -5.43 13.28
C GLU A 479 -26.96 -4.03 13.05
N TYR A 480 -25.68 -3.94 12.67
CA TYR A 480 -25.13 -2.68 12.14
C TYR A 480 -26.01 -2.23 10.97
N THR A 481 -26.54 -1.01 11.05
CA THR A 481 -27.54 -0.51 10.12
C THR A 481 -27.02 0.76 9.47
N GLU A 482 -26.87 0.72 8.15
CA GLU A 482 -26.57 1.88 7.32
C GLU A 482 -27.88 2.47 6.80
N ALA A 483 -28.02 3.77 6.93
CA ALA A 483 -29.25 4.45 6.59
C ALA A 483 -29.00 5.83 6.01
N PHE A 484 -30.01 6.34 5.33
CA PHE A 484 -30.05 7.71 4.83
C PHE A 484 -31.09 8.50 5.62
N GLY A 485 -30.74 9.70 6.08
CA GLY A 485 -31.60 10.59 6.84
C GLY A 485 -31.97 11.85 6.06
N LEU A 486 -33.26 12.17 6.00
CA LEU A 486 -33.78 13.45 5.51
C LEU A 486 -34.36 14.24 6.70
N ASN A 487 -33.77 15.38 7.03
CA ASN A 487 -34.22 16.15 8.20
C ASN A 487 -35.59 16.81 7.97
N ALA A 488 -36.33 17.03 9.06
CA ALA A 488 -37.63 17.69 9.02
C ALA A 488 -37.57 19.09 8.38
N ASN A 489 -36.51 19.86 8.66
CA ASN A 489 -36.33 21.20 8.07
C ASN A 489 -36.08 21.14 6.56
N ASP A 490 -35.29 20.16 6.11
CA ASP A 490 -34.99 19.96 4.69
C ASP A 490 -36.27 19.53 3.94
N LEU A 491 -37.02 18.60 4.51
CA LEU A 491 -38.32 18.18 3.97
C LEU A 491 -39.31 19.35 3.95
N ARG A 492 -39.37 20.16 5.01
CA ARG A 492 -40.20 21.37 5.07
C ARG A 492 -39.85 22.32 3.93
N TYR A 493 -38.57 22.65 3.77
CA TYR A 493 -38.10 23.51 2.67
C TYR A 493 -38.57 22.99 1.31
N ILE A 494 -38.43 21.69 1.04
CA ILE A 494 -38.85 21.09 -0.24
C ILE A 494 -40.37 21.21 -0.43
N THR A 495 -41.15 20.90 0.61
CA THR A 495 -42.62 20.99 0.53
C THR A 495 -43.14 22.42 0.41
N GLU A 496 -42.44 23.41 0.99
CA GLU A 496 -42.78 24.82 0.88
C GLU A 496 -42.35 25.40 -0.48
N HIS A 497 -41.16 25.06 -0.96
CA HIS A 497 -40.62 25.54 -2.23
C HIS A 497 -41.39 24.98 -3.43
N PHE A 498 -41.72 23.68 -3.41
CA PHE A 498 -42.48 23.01 -4.48
C PHE A 498 -43.97 22.86 -4.12
N ARG A 499 -44.54 23.81 -3.38
CA ARG A 499 -45.91 23.75 -2.85
C ARG A 499 -46.97 23.43 -3.90
N TYR A 500 -46.78 23.88 -5.15
CA TYR A 500 -47.71 23.62 -6.24
C TYR A 500 -47.92 22.12 -6.54
N ARG A 501 -46.89 21.28 -6.38
CA ARG A 501 -47.01 19.81 -6.51
C ARG A 501 -47.64 19.17 -5.29
N PHE A 502 -47.20 19.58 -4.10
CA PHE A 502 -47.65 19.00 -2.84
C PHE A 502 -49.09 19.40 -2.45
N ALA A 503 -49.65 20.44 -3.08
CA ALA A 503 -51.05 20.84 -2.92
C ALA A 503 -52.05 19.98 -3.72
N ASN A 504 -51.58 19.10 -4.61
CA ASN A 504 -52.45 18.26 -5.44
C ASN A 504 -53.30 17.30 -4.58
N ASN A 505 -54.62 17.30 -4.83
CA ASN A 505 -55.58 16.42 -4.14
C ASN A 505 -55.27 14.93 -4.31
N GLN A 506 -54.68 14.53 -5.44
CA GLN A 506 -54.24 13.15 -5.65
C GLN A 506 -53.14 12.76 -4.67
N LEU A 507 -52.14 13.64 -4.49
CA LEU A 507 -51.03 13.42 -3.57
C LEU A 507 -51.53 13.37 -2.11
N LYS A 508 -52.45 14.26 -1.73
CA LYS A 508 -53.11 14.26 -0.41
C LYS A 508 -53.88 12.95 -0.15
N ARG A 509 -54.51 12.35 -1.16
CA ARG A 509 -55.18 11.05 -1.02
C ARG A 509 -54.18 9.92 -0.83
N THR A 510 -53.09 9.94 -1.61
CA THR A 510 -51.98 8.97 -1.46
C THR A 510 -51.37 9.06 -0.06
N THR A 511 -51.10 10.25 0.46
CA THR A 511 -50.54 10.42 1.81
C THR A 511 -51.47 9.88 2.89
N ARG A 512 -52.78 10.17 2.81
CA ARG A 512 -53.79 9.60 3.72
C ARG A 512 -53.85 8.08 3.62
N TYR A 513 -53.83 7.52 2.41
CA TYR A 513 -53.93 6.08 2.20
C TYR A 513 -52.73 5.32 2.77
N TYR A 514 -51.52 5.87 2.66
CA TYR A 514 -50.28 5.22 3.13
C TYR A 514 -49.89 5.56 4.57
N SER A 515 -50.47 6.60 5.18
CA SER A 515 -50.17 6.97 6.56
C SER A 515 -50.58 5.88 7.54
N SER A 516 -49.63 5.48 8.41
CA SER A 516 -49.89 4.48 9.46
C SER A 516 -51.05 4.90 10.37
N ASN A 517 -51.14 6.18 10.73
CA ASN A 517 -52.19 6.69 11.61
C ASN A 517 -53.59 6.57 11.00
N TRP A 518 -53.72 6.88 9.71
CA TRP A 518 -54.99 6.74 8.97
C TRP A 518 -55.39 5.28 8.78
N ARG A 519 -54.44 4.39 8.49
CA ARG A 519 -54.71 2.95 8.39
C ARG A 519 -55.14 2.35 9.72
N SER A 520 -54.45 2.69 10.81
CA SER A 520 -54.83 2.26 12.15
C SER A 520 -56.22 2.77 12.54
N TRP A 521 -56.52 4.05 12.28
CA TRP A 521 -57.85 4.61 12.52
C TRP A 521 -58.93 3.92 11.68
N ALA A 522 -58.69 3.71 10.38
CA ALA A 522 -59.62 3.01 9.49
C ALA A 522 -59.86 1.56 9.94
N ALA A 523 -58.81 0.83 10.33
CA ALA A 523 -58.92 -0.52 10.85
C ALA A 523 -59.77 -0.58 12.12
N VAL A 524 -59.56 0.35 13.08
CA VAL A 524 -60.37 0.44 14.30
C VAL A 524 -61.85 0.70 13.96
N ASN A 525 -62.13 1.62 13.05
CA ASN A 525 -63.51 1.93 12.65
C ASN A 525 -64.19 0.77 11.92
N ILE A 526 -63.50 0.09 11.01
CA ILE A 526 -64.01 -1.08 10.29
C ILE A 526 -64.27 -2.23 11.28
N GLN A 527 -63.33 -2.51 12.18
CA GLN A 527 -63.49 -3.53 13.22
C GLN A 527 -64.68 -3.24 14.12
N PHE A 528 -64.88 -1.98 14.49
CA PHE A 528 -66.02 -1.56 15.29
C PHE A 528 -67.35 -1.69 14.54
N ALA A 529 -67.43 -1.20 13.30
CA ALA A 529 -68.62 -1.34 12.46
C ALA A 529 -69.00 -2.81 12.26
N TRP A 530 -68.01 -3.68 12.03
CA TRP A 530 -68.20 -5.12 11.95
C TRP A 530 -68.72 -5.74 13.24
N GLN A 531 -68.18 -5.33 14.40
CA GLN A 531 -68.67 -5.79 15.70
C GLN A 531 -70.13 -5.35 15.95
N CYS A 532 -70.48 -4.12 15.62
CA CYS A 532 -71.86 -3.62 15.71
C CYS A 532 -72.82 -4.37 14.78
N TYR A 533 -72.40 -4.65 13.54
CA TYR A 533 -73.18 -5.46 12.60
C TYR A 533 -73.42 -6.88 13.13
N ARG A 534 -72.37 -7.55 13.63
CA ARG A 534 -72.48 -8.89 14.23
C ARG A 534 -73.41 -8.93 15.44
N MET A 535 -73.43 -7.88 16.27
CA MET A 535 -74.33 -7.77 17.42
C MET A 535 -75.79 -7.65 16.96
N LYS A 536 -76.06 -6.85 15.92
CA LYS A 536 -77.41 -6.69 15.34
C LYS A 536 -77.90 -7.93 14.59
N SER A 537 -77.00 -8.65 13.92
CA SER A 537 -77.34 -9.87 13.17
C SER A 537 -77.53 -11.10 14.05
N LYS A 538 -77.09 -11.07 15.32
CA LYS A 538 -77.26 -12.17 16.30
C LYS A 538 -78.43 -11.95 17.26
N SER A 539 -79.06 -10.77 17.26
CA SER A 539 -80.28 -10.52 18.01
C SER A 539 -81.49 -10.97 17.20
N ASP A 540 -82.04 -12.13 17.58
CA ASP A 540 -83.34 -12.63 17.10
C ASP A 540 -84.46 -11.67 17.57
N PRO A 541 -85.49 -11.34 16.76
CA PRO A 541 -86.46 -10.29 17.09
C PRO A 541 -87.41 -10.61 18.27
N SER A 542 -87.34 -11.81 18.87
CA SER A 542 -88.42 -12.37 19.68
C SER A 542 -88.09 -12.65 21.16
N ILE A 543 -86.99 -12.15 21.74
CA ILE A 543 -86.73 -12.30 23.19
C ILE A 543 -86.19 -10.99 23.80
N PRO A 544 -86.85 -10.40 24.81
CA PRO A 544 -86.32 -9.23 25.51
C PRO A 544 -85.19 -9.68 26.44
N VAL A 545 -83.94 -9.41 26.03
CA VAL A 545 -82.76 -9.64 26.87
C VAL A 545 -82.70 -8.54 27.94
N ILE A 546 -82.92 -8.93 29.21
CA ILE A 546 -82.65 -8.10 30.38
C ILE A 546 -81.13 -7.79 30.42
N LEU A 547 -80.81 -6.50 30.37
CA LEU A 547 -79.45 -5.96 30.50
C LEU A 547 -78.87 -6.28 31.88
N ASN A 548 -77.64 -6.81 31.91
CA ASN A 548 -76.73 -6.46 33.02
C ASN A 548 -75.22 -6.40 32.66
N GLY A 549 -74.87 -6.21 31.38
CA GLY A 549 -73.48 -5.98 30.97
C GLY A 549 -73.29 -5.04 29.76
N GLY A 550 -74.37 -4.41 29.28
CA GLY A 550 -74.39 -3.76 27.96
C GLY A 550 -73.87 -2.31 27.93
N ASN A 551 -73.99 -1.55 29.02
CA ASN A 551 -73.68 -0.11 29.01
C ASN A 551 -72.19 0.17 29.20
N GLU A 552 -71.48 -0.51 30.09
CA GLU A 552 -70.03 -0.30 30.25
C GLU A 552 -69.24 -0.74 29.03
N ASP A 553 -69.63 -1.83 28.37
CA ASP A 553 -68.95 -2.34 27.18
C ASP A 553 -69.25 -1.48 25.95
N ARG A 554 -70.46 -0.90 25.86
CA ARG A 554 -70.79 0.16 24.89
C ARG A 554 -70.02 1.44 25.20
N LEU A 555 -69.94 1.86 26.46
CA LEU A 555 -69.19 3.05 26.89
C LEU A 555 -67.68 2.88 26.66
N ARG A 556 -67.10 1.70 26.87
CA ARG A 556 -65.70 1.39 26.51
C ARG A 556 -65.48 1.40 25.01
N LYS A 557 -66.45 0.95 24.23
CA LYS A 557 -66.41 1.03 22.75
C LYS A 557 -66.56 2.45 22.24
N TYR A 558 -67.46 3.25 22.80
CA TYR A 558 -67.58 4.68 22.52
C TYR A 558 -66.32 5.44 22.99
N ALA A 559 -65.77 5.10 24.16
CA ALA A 559 -64.50 5.63 24.64
C ALA A 559 -63.35 5.23 23.70
N ALA A 560 -63.30 3.99 23.19
CA ALA A 560 -62.32 3.59 22.18
C ALA A 560 -62.48 4.37 20.87
N MET A 561 -63.70 4.72 20.46
CA MET A 561 -64.00 5.58 19.31
C MET A 561 -63.57 7.04 19.53
N PHE A 562 -63.84 7.60 20.72
CA PHE A 562 -63.42 8.96 21.09
C PHE A 562 -61.92 9.06 21.38
N MET A 563 -61.30 7.98 21.87
CA MET A 563 -59.85 7.89 22.13
C MET A 563 -59.05 7.49 20.89
N SER A 564 -59.65 6.82 19.90
CA SER A 564 -59.10 6.79 18.54
C SER A 564 -59.36 8.14 17.90
N LEU A 565 -58.58 9.15 18.30
CA LEU A 565 -58.57 10.46 17.68
C LEU A 565 -58.57 10.26 16.16
N LYS A 566 -59.67 10.64 15.48
CA LYS A 566 -59.66 10.79 14.02
C LYS A 566 -58.39 11.58 13.72
N PRO A 567 -57.42 11.02 12.95
CA PRO A 567 -56.21 11.74 12.63
C PRO A 567 -56.69 13.07 12.07
N ARG A 568 -56.35 14.17 12.73
CA ARG A 568 -56.94 15.46 12.37
C ARG A 568 -56.42 15.78 10.98
N ASP A 569 -57.30 15.62 9.98
CA ASP A 569 -57.10 16.12 8.64
C ASP A 569 -57.11 17.64 8.74
N HIS A 570 -55.92 18.20 8.89
CA HIS A 570 -55.67 19.62 8.69
C HIS A 570 -55.20 19.84 7.25
N LEU A 571 -55.70 19.02 6.32
CA LEU A 571 -55.42 19.11 4.88
C LEU A 571 -56.59 19.73 4.10
N GLU A 572 -57.69 20.01 4.81
CA GLU A 572 -58.86 20.77 4.36
C GLU A 572 -58.70 22.25 4.68
#